data_AF-A0A9D1FJ09-F1
#
_entry.id   AF-A0A9D1FJ09-F1
#
_cell.length_a   1.000
_cell.length_b   1.000
_cell.length_c   1.000
_cell.angle_alpha   90.00
_cell.angle_beta   90.00
_cell.angle_gamma   90.00
#
_symmetry.space_group_name_H-M   'P 1'
#
loop_
_entity.id
_entity.type
_entity.pdbx_description
1 polymer ?
#
loop_
_entity_poly.entity_id
_entity_poly.type
_entity_poly.pdbx_seq_one_letter_code
_entity_poly.pdbx_strand_id
1 'polypeptide(L)' 'MKIIDTVLKFNSDTMPPKNDFIEQKIRQEGIDPIRWAIIDINGNELTISVAGEKL' A
#
# COMPACT_ATOMS: atom_id res chain seq x y z
N MET A 1 -16.75 -1.10 -12.37
CA MET A 1 -15.86 -0.48 -11.37
C MET A 1 -16.12 -1.13 -10.02
N LYS A 2 -15.15 -1.87 -9.46
CA LYS A 2 -15.28 -2.49 -8.14
C LYS A 2 -14.24 -1.85 -7.21
N ILE A 3 -14.72 -1.13 -6.21
CA ILE A 3 -13.87 -0.58 -5.15
C ILE A 3 -13.49 -1.73 -4.21
N ILE A 4 -12.22 -1.81 -3.86
CA ILE A 4 -11.67 -2.73 -2.88
C ILE A 4 -11.14 -1.89 -1.71
N ASP A 5 -11.45 -2.33 -0.49
CA ASP A 5 -10.82 -1.87 0.74
C ASP A 5 -10.05 -3.06 1.32
N THR A 6 -8.74 -2.89 1.55
CA THR A 6 -7.87 -3.97 2.01
C THR A 6 -6.71 -3.44 2.84
N VAL A 7 -6.04 -4.36 3.53
CA VAL A 7 -4.79 -4.11 4.25
C VAL A 7 -3.66 -4.88 3.58
N LEU A 8 -2.62 -4.15 3.17
CA LEU A 8 -1.42 -4.73 2.58
C LEU A 8 -0.26 -4.65 3.56
N LYS A 9 0.63 -5.63 3.46
CA LYS A 9 1.88 -5.67 4.21
C LYS A 9 3.05 -5.86 3.26
N PHE A 10 4.07 -5.03 3.39
CA PHE A 10 5.29 -5.20 2.63
C PHE A 10 6.50 -4.64 3.36
N ASN A 11 7.67 -5.18 3.03
CA ASN A 11 8.94 -4.70 3.54
C ASN A 11 9.46 -3.54 2.69
N SER A 12 10.04 -2.54 3.34
CA SER A 12 10.83 -1.48 2.70
C SER A 12 12.24 -1.46 3.26
N ASP A 13 13.23 -1.38 2.37
CA ASP A 13 14.63 -1.31 2.76
C ASP A 13 15.01 0.04 3.39
N THR A 14 14.17 1.06 3.24
CA THR A 14 14.40 2.42 3.76
C THR A 14 13.16 2.99 4.40
N MET A 15 13.29 3.55 5.61
CA MET A 15 12.20 4.17 6.37
C MET A 15 12.41 5.69 6.56
N PRO A 16 11.41 6.54 6.25
CA PRO A 16 10.16 6.19 5.59
C PRO A 16 10.38 5.84 4.11
N PRO A 17 9.58 4.93 3.52
CA PRO A 17 9.60 4.69 2.08
C PRO A 17 9.14 5.94 1.32
N LYS A 18 9.53 6.04 0.06
CA LYS A 18 8.95 7.03 -0.85
C LYS A 18 7.52 6.65 -1.21
N ASN A 19 6.64 7.62 -1.40
CA ASN A 19 5.24 7.39 -1.79
C ASN A 19 5.14 6.57 -3.08
N ASP A 20 5.96 6.87 -4.09
CA ASP A 20 6.00 6.13 -5.36
C ASP A 20 6.25 4.63 -5.16
N PHE A 21 7.08 4.27 -4.18
CA PHE A 21 7.34 2.87 -3.85
C PHE A 21 6.08 2.20 -3.28
N ILE A 22 5.38 2.89 -2.36
CA ILE A 22 4.12 2.40 -1.79
C ILE A 22 3.08 2.19 -2.90
N GLU A 23 2.87 3.18 -3.77
CA GLU A 23 1.87 3.10 -4.83
C GLU A 23 2.20 2.02 -5.86
N GLN A 24 3.47 1.82 -6.20
CA GLN A 24 3.90 0.70 -7.04
C GLN A 24 3.61 -0.65 -6.39
N LYS A 25 3.85 -0.80 -5.08
CA LYS A 25 3.52 -2.02 -4.35
C LYS A 25 2.01 -2.28 -4.33
N ILE A 26 1.21 -1.25 -4.11
CA ILE A 26 -0.26 -1.37 -4.17
C ILE A 26 -0.73 -1.83 -5.56
N ARG A 27 -0.17 -1.25 -6.63
CA ARG A 27 -0.50 -1.64 -8.01
C ARG A 27 -0.03 -3.05 -8.38
N GLN A 28 1.07 -3.53 -7.81
CA GLN A 28 1.53 -4.93 -7.97
C GLN A 28 0.51 -5.94 -7.41
N GLU A 29 -0.31 -5.54 -6.44
CA GLU A 29 -1.43 -6.33 -5.90
C GLU A 29 -2.71 -6.23 -6.74
N GLY A 30 -2.66 -5.55 -7.91
CA GLY A 30 -3.80 -5.40 -8.80
C GLY A 30 -4.83 -4.36 -8.33
N ILE A 31 -4.38 -3.33 -7.61
CA ILE A 31 -5.22 -2.25 -7.09
C ILE A 31 -4.69 -0.91 -7.61
N ASP A 32 -5.55 -0.10 -8.24
CA ASP A 32 -5.22 1.30 -8.52
C ASP A 32 -5.64 2.16 -7.31
N PRO A 33 -4.68 2.69 -6.52
CA PRO A 33 -5.00 3.35 -5.26
C PRO A 33 -5.74 4.68 -5.47
N ILE A 34 -6.86 4.87 -4.76
CA ILE A 34 -7.53 6.16 -4.62
C ILE A 34 -7.05 6.87 -3.35
N ARG A 35 -6.94 6.11 -2.25
CA ARG A 35 -6.41 6.58 -0.97
C ARG A 35 -5.70 5.44 -0.25
N TRP A 36 -4.68 5.78 0.52
CA TRP A 36 -4.00 4.84 1.38
C TRP A 36 -3.41 5.55 2.61
N ALA A 37 -3.19 4.79 3.68
CA ALA A 37 -2.57 5.27 4.90
C ALA A 37 -1.71 4.17 5.52
N ILE A 38 -0.52 4.53 5.98
CA ILE A 38 0.30 3.65 6.81
C ILE A 38 -0.37 3.57 8.18
N ILE A 39 -0.70 2.35 8.62
CA ILE A 39 -1.41 2.11 9.90
C ILE A 39 -0.54 1.41 10.94
N ASP A 40 0.57 0.77 10.53
CA ASP A 40 1.57 0.20 11.44
C ASP A 40 2.96 0.12 10.78
N ILE A 41 4.01 0.21 11.59
CA ILE A 41 5.42 0.09 11.20
C ILE A 41 6.13 -0.80 12.21
N ASN A 42 6.65 -1.93 11.76
CA ASN A 42 7.44 -2.84 12.57
C ASN A 42 8.81 -3.10 11.94
N GLY A 43 9.81 -2.33 12.37
CA GLY A 43 11.13 -2.31 11.74
C GLY A 43 11.03 -1.84 10.29
N ASN A 44 11.26 -2.76 9.36
CA ASN A 44 11.16 -2.51 7.91
C ASN A 44 9.81 -2.96 7.30
N GLU A 45 8.94 -3.60 8.09
CA GLU A 45 7.59 -4.00 7.64
C GLU A 45 6.62 -2.82 7.79
N LEU A 46 5.92 -2.47 6.71
CA LEU A 46 4.84 -1.50 6.68
C LEU A 46 3.52 -2.22 6.54
N THR A 47 2.54 -1.84 7.36
CA THR A 47 1.14 -2.22 7.16
C THR A 47 0.36 -1.01 6.68
N ILE A 48 -0.35 -1.15 5.56
CA ILE A 48 -1.02 -0.05 4.89
C ILE A 48 -2.49 -0.41 4.65
N SER A 49 -3.39 0.47 5.08
CA SER A 49 -4.79 0.42 4.67
C SER A 49 -4.95 1.12 3.33
N VAL A 50 -5.60 0.45 2.37
CA VAL A 50 -5.73 0.89 0.98
C VAL A 50 -7.18 0.80 0.55
N ALA A 51 -7.69 1.87 -0.05
CA ALA A 51 -8.92 1.83 -0.83
C ALA A 51 -8.62 2.25 -2.28
N GLY A 52 -9.04 1.43 -3.24
CA GLY A 52 -8.73 1.62 -4.65
C GLY A 52 -9.65 0.82 -5.57
N GLU A 53 -9.41 0.94 -6.86
CA GLU A 53 -10.14 0.19 -7.89
C GLU A 53 -9.40 -1.11 -8.23
N LYS A 54 -10.14 -2.19 -8.47
CA LYS A 54 -9.55 -3.41 -8.98
C LYS A 54 -9.08 -3.21 -10.43
N LEU A 55 -7.78 -3.44 -10.69
CA LEU A 55 -7.19 -3.49 -12.02
C LEU A 55 -7.60 -4.76 -12.79
#